data_AF-A0A3R7AYY1-F1
#
_entry.id   AF-A0A3R7AYY1-F1
#
_cell.length_a   1.000
_cell.length_b   1.000
_cell.length_c   1.000
_cell.angle_alpha   90.00
_cell.angle_beta   90.00
_cell.angle_gamma   90.00
#
_symmetry.space_group_name_H-M   'P 1'
#
loop_
_entity.id
_entity.type
_entity.pdbx_description
1 polymer ?
#
loop_
_entity_poly.entity_id
_entity_poly.type
_entity_poly.pdbx_seq_one_letter_code
_entity_poly.pdbx_strand_id
1 'polypeptide(L)'
;MPYCPNCGIEVPEDARFCPNCGVALKRGVGVQWRPEAGFGRLASDRRIQRYWARRVIAYFIDSLLVFVFTIVLFAVLTFPLIFTGFLNWMGQWNRLFKFPSITGLVYLLYFSFMESSYGYTFGKKAMDLEVVTAEGGPPTLTAAFIRNLSKVFWAFLLLDVILGLATAGDPRQRFMDQVAETMVIVRRGRRWRPPPRNSPPPETSDTPPRVRETPKEKRGISFGLANFGAFLIALSVILLLYPSLPSEVVDYLRRWEAWGPPIMPSASILWPLFQFLLLMGLWHLLLAGVSVALGYRGRGVSDIAWGGFLITVGLLLRGFVLGFITSAMFLLVLIAFGAMILGLSSFRYFTSIRGS
;
A
#
# COMPACT_ATOMS: atom_id res chain seq x y z
N MET A 1 -36.57 -7.11 -11.62
CA MET A 1 -35.91 -5.88 -11.15
C MET A 1 -36.06 -5.72 -9.63
N PRO A 2 -35.00 -5.96 -8.84
CA PRO A 2 -35.01 -5.77 -7.40
C PRO A 2 -35.01 -4.28 -7.04
N TYR A 3 -35.65 -3.95 -5.92
CA TYR A 3 -35.61 -2.62 -5.34
C TYR A 3 -34.55 -2.55 -4.24
N CYS A 4 -33.91 -1.39 -4.10
CA CYS A 4 -32.93 -1.16 -3.04
C CYS A 4 -33.61 -1.12 -1.67
N PRO A 5 -33.25 -1.97 -0.70
CA PRO A 5 -33.87 -2.00 0.62
C PRO A 5 -33.60 -0.74 1.45
N ASN A 6 -32.60 0.06 1.07
CA ASN A 6 -32.23 1.29 1.78
C ASN A 6 -32.85 2.57 1.17
N CYS A 7 -33.09 2.64 -0.14
CA CYS A 7 -33.58 3.87 -0.77
C CYS A 7 -34.73 3.70 -1.76
N GLY A 8 -35.23 2.47 -1.95
CA GLY A 8 -36.46 2.19 -2.70
C GLY A 8 -36.39 2.45 -4.21
N ILE A 9 -35.20 2.70 -4.78
CA ILE A 9 -35.05 2.79 -6.24
C ILE A 9 -34.98 1.39 -6.85
N GLU A 10 -35.46 1.26 -8.09
CA GLU A 10 -35.18 0.09 -8.91
C GLU A 10 -33.68 -0.02 -9.16
N VAL A 11 -33.15 -1.24 -9.04
CA VAL A 11 -31.73 -1.51 -9.21
C VAL A 11 -31.51 -2.62 -10.22
N PRO A 12 -30.45 -2.54 -11.05
CA PRO A 12 -30.07 -3.65 -11.92
C PRO A 12 -29.89 -4.95 -11.14
N GLU A 13 -30.26 -6.08 -11.75
CA GLU A 13 -30.23 -7.41 -11.11
C GLU A 13 -28.83 -7.90 -10.73
N ASP A 14 -27.79 -7.33 -11.34
CA ASP A 14 -26.37 -7.64 -11.15
C ASP A 14 -25.63 -6.63 -10.24
N ALA A 15 -26.31 -5.57 -9.80
CA ALA A 15 -25.67 -4.49 -9.04
C ALA A 15 -25.28 -4.95 -7.64
N ARG A 16 -23.97 -5.01 -7.34
CA ARG A 16 -23.46 -5.28 -5.98
C ARG A 16 -23.73 -4.14 -5.00
N PHE A 17 -23.86 -2.92 -5.52
CA PHE A 17 -24.15 -1.71 -4.75
C PHE A 17 -25.26 -0.90 -5.42
N CYS A 18 -26.11 -0.27 -4.63
CA CYS A 18 -27.16 0.59 -5.15
C CYS A 18 -26.57 1.87 -5.78
N PRO A 19 -26.90 2.21 -7.03
CA PRO A 19 -26.37 3.39 -7.71
C PRO A 19 -26.98 4.70 -7.21
N ASN A 20 -27.93 4.66 -6.27
CA ASN A 20 -28.46 5.89 -5.66
C ASN A 20 -27.90 6.11 -4.26
N CYS A 21 -28.04 5.12 -3.36
CA CYS A 21 -27.62 5.27 -1.97
C CYS A 21 -26.33 4.53 -1.61
N GLY A 22 -25.83 3.64 -2.48
CA GLY A 22 -24.60 2.87 -2.27
C GLY A 22 -24.68 1.78 -1.21
N VAL A 23 -25.90 1.37 -0.81
CA VAL A 23 -26.05 0.18 0.03
C VAL A 23 -25.67 -1.06 -0.78
N ALA A 24 -25.00 -2.02 -0.16
CA ALA A 24 -24.74 -3.28 -0.81
C ALA A 24 -26.02 -4.08 -1.02
N LEU A 25 -26.09 -4.80 -2.13
CA LEU A 25 -27.24 -5.62 -2.50
C LEU A 25 -26.80 -7.09 -2.49
N LYS A 26 -27.50 -7.91 -1.69
CA LYS A 26 -27.33 -9.36 -1.71
C LYS A 26 -28.21 -9.94 -2.81
N ARG A 27 -27.69 -10.06 -4.03
CA ARG A 27 -28.04 -11.14 -4.97
C ARG A 27 -27.15 -11.08 -6.21
N GLY A 28 -26.50 -12.20 -6.47
CA GLY A 28 -25.86 -12.49 -7.74
C GLY A 28 -26.88 -13.10 -8.69
N VAL A 29 -27.04 -12.47 -9.85
CA VAL A 29 -27.48 -13.13 -11.07
C VAL A 29 -26.56 -12.60 -12.15
N GLY A 30 -25.78 -13.49 -12.75
CA GLY A 30 -24.90 -13.15 -13.86
C GLY A 30 -25.74 -12.78 -15.08
N VAL A 31 -25.47 -11.62 -15.68
CA VAL A 31 -26.02 -11.27 -16.98
C VAL A 31 -24.94 -10.70 -17.91
N GLN A 32 -25.17 -11.07 -19.16
CA GLN A 32 -24.44 -10.95 -20.39
C GLN A 32 -23.92 -9.53 -20.74
N TRP A 33 -22.65 -9.51 -21.12
CA TRP A 33 -21.82 -8.36 -21.45
C TRP A 33 -22.40 -7.50 -22.57
N ARG A 34 -22.77 -6.25 -22.26
CA ARG A 34 -22.74 -5.15 -23.22
C ARG A 34 -21.52 -4.28 -22.92
N PRO A 35 -20.53 -4.21 -23.84
CA PRO A 35 -19.37 -3.33 -23.70
C PRO A 35 -19.77 -1.90 -24.03
N GLU A 36 -20.71 -1.34 -23.29
CA GLU A 36 -20.82 0.12 -23.22
C GLU A 36 -19.70 0.56 -22.28
N ALA A 37 -18.53 0.88 -22.84
CA ALA A 37 -17.36 1.30 -22.07
C ALA A 37 -17.75 2.33 -21.01
N GLY A 38 -17.27 2.21 -19.77
CA GLY A 38 -17.56 3.17 -18.70
C GLY A 38 -17.27 4.62 -19.11
N PHE A 39 -16.36 4.81 -20.08
CA PHE A 39 -16.10 6.06 -20.80
C PHE A 39 -17.33 6.69 -21.46
N GLY A 40 -18.17 5.91 -22.14
CA GLY A 40 -19.39 6.40 -22.81
C GLY A 40 -20.43 6.91 -21.81
N ARG A 41 -20.56 6.24 -20.65
CA ARG A 41 -21.43 6.68 -19.56
C ARG A 41 -20.86 7.89 -18.80
N LEU A 42 -19.54 7.94 -18.62
CA LEU A 42 -18.87 9.12 -18.05
C LEU A 42 -19.03 10.35 -18.96
N ALA A 43 -18.99 10.17 -20.28
CA ALA A 43 -19.18 11.26 -21.25
C ALA A 43 -20.63 11.74 -21.35
N SER A 44 -21.61 10.83 -21.25
CA SER A 44 -23.03 11.14 -21.45
C SER A 44 -23.79 11.54 -20.18
N ASP A 45 -23.44 11.01 -19.00
CA ASP A 45 -24.19 11.25 -17.76
C ASP A 45 -23.57 12.34 -16.86
N ARG A 46 -24.23 13.51 -16.80
CA ARG A 46 -23.86 14.63 -15.92
C ARG A 46 -23.84 14.27 -14.42
N ARG A 47 -24.58 13.25 -13.98
CA ARG A 47 -24.54 12.77 -12.58
C ARG A 47 -23.21 12.07 -12.29
N ILE A 48 -22.75 11.21 -13.20
CA ILE A 48 -21.46 10.51 -13.09
C ILE A 48 -20.31 11.51 -13.17
N GLN A 49 -20.37 12.49 -14.07
CA GLN A 49 -19.38 13.57 -14.16
C GLN A 49 -19.26 14.36 -12.86
N ARG A 50 -20.40 14.82 -12.30
CA ARG A 50 -20.40 15.53 -11.01
C ARG A 50 -19.87 14.67 -9.87
N TYR A 51 -20.17 13.37 -9.87
CA TYR A 51 -19.65 12.44 -8.89
C TYR A 51 -18.11 12.34 -8.95
N TRP A 52 -17.54 12.16 -10.15
CA TRP A 52 -16.09 12.11 -10.33
C TRP A 52 -15.43 13.45 -10.04
N ALA A 53 -16.05 14.58 -10.42
CA ALA A 53 -15.58 15.91 -10.07
C ALA A 53 -15.46 16.09 -8.55
N ARG A 54 -16.43 15.61 -7.76
CA ARG A 54 -16.32 15.62 -6.29
C ARG A 54 -15.16 14.78 -5.78
N ARG A 55 -14.89 13.62 -6.38
CA ARG A 55 -13.74 12.76 -6.02
C ARG A 55 -12.40 13.44 -6.36
N VAL A 56 -12.30 14.13 -7.49
CA VAL A 56 -11.10 14.89 -7.89
C VAL A 56 -10.86 16.07 -6.94
N ILE A 57 -11.90 16.86 -6.65
CA ILE A 57 -11.79 17.99 -5.70
C ILE A 57 -11.41 17.49 -4.31
N ALA A 58 -12.01 16.39 -3.83
CA ALA A 58 -11.62 15.77 -2.56
C ALA A 58 -10.14 15.37 -2.54
N TYR A 59 -9.65 14.72 -3.60
CA TYR A 59 -8.24 14.34 -3.72
C TYR A 59 -7.30 15.54 -3.77
N PHE A 60 -7.71 16.64 -4.42
CA PHE A 60 -6.93 17.89 -4.43
C PHE A 60 -6.82 18.51 -3.04
N ILE A 61 -7.92 18.57 -2.28
CA ILE A 61 -7.92 19.06 -0.89
C ILE A 61 -7.02 18.19 0.00
N ASP A 62 -7.16 16.87 -0.08
CA ASP A 62 -6.31 15.94 0.67
C ASP A 62 -4.83 16.11 0.30
N SER A 63 -4.54 16.31 -0.98
CA SER A 63 -3.17 16.51 -1.47
C SER A 63 -2.55 17.79 -0.95
N LEU A 64 -3.30 18.89 -0.93
CA LEU A 64 -2.85 20.15 -0.33
C LEU A 64 -2.56 19.98 1.16
N LEU A 65 -3.43 19.28 1.90
CA LEU A 65 -3.25 19.02 3.32
C LEU A 65 -1.99 18.19 3.59
N VAL A 66 -1.79 17.09 2.87
CA VAL A 66 -0.60 16.24 3.00
C VAL A 66 0.66 17.02 2.61
N PHE A 67 0.62 17.79 1.53
CA PHE A 67 1.75 18.61 1.08
C PHE A 67 2.19 19.63 2.15
N VAL A 68 1.24 20.41 2.70
CA VAL A 68 1.52 21.37 3.78
C VAL A 68 2.08 20.67 5.01
N PHE A 69 1.47 19.55 5.43
CA PHE A 69 1.93 18.77 6.57
C PHE A 69 3.36 18.24 6.36
N THR A 70 3.67 17.69 5.18
CA THR A 70 5.01 17.19 4.86
C THR A 70 6.04 18.31 4.87
N ILE A 71 5.72 19.50 4.34
CA ILE A 71 6.61 20.67 4.38
C ILE A 71 6.88 21.08 5.83
N VAL A 72 5.85 21.24 6.64
CA VAL A 72 5.99 21.67 8.04
C VAL A 72 6.79 20.66 8.84
N LEU A 73 6.45 19.37 8.74
CA LEU A 73 7.16 18.29 9.42
C LEU A 73 8.64 18.27 9.04
N PHE A 74 8.95 18.36 7.74
CA PHE A 74 10.32 18.35 7.27
C PHE A 74 11.08 19.61 7.69
N ALA A 75 10.45 20.80 7.64
CA ALA A 75 11.02 22.04 8.12
C ALA A 75 11.38 21.97 9.61
N VAL A 76 10.50 21.40 10.45
CA VAL A 76 10.76 21.19 11.89
C VAL A 76 11.90 20.18 12.11
N LEU A 77 11.86 19.03 11.43
CA LEU A 77 12.89 17.98 11.59
C LEU A 77 14.28 18.42 11.10
N THR A 78 14.32 19.28 10.08
CA THR A 78 15.58 19.79 9.51
C THR A 78 15.97 21.16 10.04
N PHE A 79 15.16 21.78 10.90
CA PHE A 79 15.42 23.09 11.50
C PHE A 79 16.83 23.20 12.10
N PRO A 80 17.36 22.21 12.85
CA PRO A 80 18.72 22.26 13.38
C PRO A 80 19.81 22.21 12.29
N LEU A 81 19.49 21.65 11.12
CA LEU A 81 20.42 21.49 9.99
C LEU A 81 20.47 22.73 9.10
N ILE A 82 19.52 23.66 9.19
CA ILE A 82 19.50 24.91 8.41
C ILE A 82 20.74 25.77 8.70
N PHE A 83 21.30 25.65 9.91
CA PHE A 83 22.55 26.32 10.31
C PHE A 83 23.77 25.85 9.50
N THR A 84 23.70 24.68 8.85
CA THR A 84 24.78 24.12 8.00
C THR A 84 24.72 24.58 6.53
N GLY A 85 23.75 25.44 6.15
CA GLY A 85 23.74 26.20 4.88
C GLY A 85 22.47 26.06 4.01
N PHE A 86 21.89 27.20 3.59
CA PHE A 86 20.64 27.31 2.81
C PHE A 86 20.65 26.62 1.43
N LEU A 87 21.79 26.60 0.73
CA LEU A 87 21.92 25.95 -0.58
C LEU A 87 21.91 24.41 -0.48
N ASN A 88 22.48 23.85 0.59
CA ASN A 88 22.38 22.42 0.89
C ASN A 88 20.93 22.05 1.24
N TRP A 89 20.21 22.91 1.95
CA TRP A 89 18.80 22.72 2.28
C TRP A 89 17.92 22.64 1.02
N MET A 90 18.05 23.57 0.07
CA MET A 90 17.35 23.48 -1.24
C MET A 90 17.74 22.23 -2.06
N GLY A 91 18.99 21.77 -1.97
CA GLY A 91 19.44 20.52 -2.58
C GLY A 91 18.75 19.28 -1.99
N GLN A 92 18.48 19.26 -0.68
CA GLN A 92 17.72 18.20 -0.03
C GLN A 92 16.23 18.24 -0.39
N TRP A 93 15.64 19.44 -0.56
CA TRP A 93 14.29 19.59 -1.11
C TRP A 93 14.19 18.90 -2.48
N ASN A 94 15.10 19.19 -3.39
CA ASN A 94 15.10 18.55 -4.71
C ASN A 94 15.23 17.02 -4.63
N ARG A 95 16.00 16.47 -3.67
CA ARG A 95 16.14 15.01 -3.48
C ARG A 95 14.90 14.35 -2.87
N LEU A 96 14.24 15.02 -1.91
CA LEU A 96 13.04 14.52 -1.25
C LEU A 96 11.82 14.56 -2.17
N PHE A 97 11.67 15.63 -2.97
CA PHE A 97 10.58 15.79 -3.93
C PHE A 97 10.82 15.07 -5.27
N LYS A 98 12.08 14.73 -5.62
CA LYS A 98 12.38 13.84 -6.77
C LYS A 98 12.12 12.36 -6.48
N PHE A 99 11.85 11.97 -5.23
CA PHE A 99 11.53 10.59 -4.87
C PHE A 99 10.01 10.41 -4.71
N PRO A 100 9.35 9.66 -5.61
CA PRO A 100 7.93 9.36 -5.47
C PRO A 100 7.61 8.41 -4.29
N SER A 101 8.61 7.81 -3.65
CA SER A 101 8.41 6.74 -2.66
C SER A 101 8.05 7.22 -1.26
N ILE A 102 8.72 8.25 -0.70
CA ILE A 102 8.42 8.73 0.66
C ILE A 102 7.07 9.45 0.67
N THR A 103 6.86 10.39 -0.26
CA THR A 103 5.58 11.10 -0.39
C THR A 103 4.46 10.13 -0.74
N GLY A 104 4.70 9.19 -1.66
CA GLY A 104 3.73 8.13 -2.00
C GLY A 104 3.38 7.22 -0.83
N LEU A 105 4.36 6.90 0.04
CA LEU A 105 4.14 6.12 1.25
C LEU A 105 3.34 6.92 2.29
N VAL A 106 3.66 8.19 2.51
CA VAL A 106 2.87 9.08 3.39
C VAL A 106 1.43 9.17 2.89
N TYR A 107 1.22 9.34 1.59
CA TYR A 107 -0.11 9.28 0.97
C TYR A 107 -0.80 7.95 1.28
N LEU A 108 -0.15 6.82 1.00
CA LEU A 108 -0.73 5.50 1.20
C LEU A 108 -1.14 5.29 2.66
N LEU A 109 -0.28 5.64 3.62
CA LEU A 109 -0.55 5.51 5.04
C LEU A 109 -1.67 6.43 5.49
N TYR A 110 -1.64 7.72 5.10
CA TYR A 110 -2.68 8.70 5.41
C TYR A 110 -4.06 8.24 4.91
N PHE A 111 -4.16 7.89 3.63
CA PHE A 111 -5.43 7.47 3.03
C PHE A 111 -5.93 6.15 3.62
N SER A 112 -5.05 5.17 3.84
CA SER A 112 -5.45 3.87 4.39
C SER A 112 -5.92 3.97 5.83
N PHE A 113 -5.20 4.72 6.67
CA PHE A 113 -5.56 4.94 8.06
C PHE A 113 -6.91 5.67 8.16
N MET A 114 -7.04 6.84 7.52
CA MET A 114 -8.25 7.66 7.58
C MET A 114 -9.49 6.94 7.04
N GLU A 115 -9.36 6.27 5.88
CA GLU A 115 -10.47 5.52 5.30
C GLU A 115 -10.86 4.33 6.18
N SER A 116 -9.90 3.65 6.83
CA SER A 116 -10.21 2.53 7.71
C SER A 116 -10.85 2.93 9.05
N SER A 117 -10.41 4.04 9.64
CA SER A 117 -10.90 4.48 10.95
C SER A 117 -12.21 5.25 10.86
N TYR A 118 -12.39 6.07 9.82
CA TYR A 118 -13.54 6.98 9.72
C TYR A 118 -14.43 6.72 8.51
N GLY A 119 -13.97 5.94 7.53
CA GLY A 119 -14.65 5.81 6.23
C GLY A 119 -14.46 7.02 5.32
N TYR A 120 -13.63 8.02 5.68
CA TYR A 120 -13.39 9.19 4.85
C TYR A 120 -12.07 9.87 5.22
N THR A 121 -11.50 10.60 4.25
CA THR A 121 -10.41 11.57 4.45
C THR A 121 -10.96 12.97 4.67
N PHE A 122 -10.09 13.94 4.95
CA PHE A 122 -10.53 15.32 5.19
C PHE A 122 -11.21 15.93 3.95
N GLY A 123 -10.60 15.79 2.78
CA GLY A 123 -11.16 16.23 1.50
C GLY A 123 -12.44 15.49 1.13
N LYS A 124 -12.52 14.18 1.39
CA LYS A 124 -13.77 13.43 1.18
C LYS A 124 -14.88 13.91 2.11
N LYS A 125 -14.59 14.17 3.39
CA LYS A 125 -15.57 14.74 4.33
C LYS A 125 -16.08 16.10 3.84
N ALA A 126 -15.17 16.97 3.37
CA ALA A 126 -15.53 18.28 2.83
C ALA A 126 -16.45 18.19 1.61
N MET A 127 -16.31 17.14 0.80
CA MET A 127 -17.13 16.88 -0.39
C MET A 127 -18.37 16.00 -0.13
N ASP A 128 -18.74 15.77 1.14
CA ASP A 128 -19.82 14.87 1.55
C ASP A 128 -19.67 13.45 0.98
N LEU A 129 -18.44 12.94 0.89
CA LEU A 129 -18.11 11.60 0.39
C LEU A 129 -17.68 10.66 1.53
N GLU A 130 -18.08 9.40 1.41
CA GLU A 130 -17.78 8.33 2.36
C GLU A 130 -17.46 7.04 1.61
N VAL A 131 -16.48 6.28 2.11
CA VAL A 131 -16.09 4.96 1.61
C VAL A 131 -16.80 3.91 2.45
N VAL A 132 -17.55 3.04 1.77
CA VAL A 132 -18.30 1.97 2.42
C VAL A 132 -17.96 0.62 1.80
N THR A 133 -18.00 -0.43 2.60
CA THR A 133 -17.89 -1.82 2.16
C THR A 133 -19.26 -2.38 1.77
N ALA A 134 -19.28 -3.63 1.29
CA ALA A 134 -20.50 -4.41 1.13
C ALA A 134 -21.30 -4.58 2.44
N GLU A 135 -20.71 -4.32 3.59
CA GLU A 135 -21.37 -4.44 4.90
C GLU A 135 -21.95 -3.09 5.37
N GLY A 136 -21.75 -1.99 4.61
CA GLY A 136 -22.30 -0.66 4.91
C GLY A 136 -21.52 0.16 5.94
N GLY A 137 -20.42 -0.39 6.45
CA GLY A 137 -19.46 0.25 7.37
C GLY A 137 -18.16 0.70 6.69
N PRO A 138 -17.22 1.31 7.44
CA PRO A 138 -15.92 1.69 6.91
C PRO A 138 -15.10 0.45 6.49
N PRO A 139 -14.19 0.60 5.51
CA PRO A 139 -13.31 -0.50 5.09
C PRO A 139 -12.38 -0.96 6.21
N THR A 140 -12.04 -2.25 6.19
CA THR A 140 -10.94 -2.76 7.02
C THR A 140 -9.63 -2.12 6.59
N LEU A 141 -8.61 -2.10 7.46
CA LEU A 141 -7.30 -1.54 7.13
C LEU A 141 -6.70 -2.17 5.86
N THR A 142 -6.85 -3.48 5.70
CA THR A 142 -6.39 -4.21 4.50
C THR A 142 -7.15 -3.78 3.25
N ALA A 143 -8.48 -3.69 3.31
CA ALA A 143 -9.29 -3.25 2.17
C ALA A 143 -8.97 -1.79 1.81
N ALA A 144 -8.79 -0.92 2.80
CA ALA A 144 -8.39 0.47 2.62
C ALA A 144 -6.97 0.57 2.02
N PHE A 145 -6.04 -0.29 2.42
CA PHE A 145 -4.68 -0.34 1.87
C PHE A 145 -4.67 -0.76 0.40
N ILE A 146 -5.33 -1.89 0.07
CA ILE A 146 -5.43 -2.39 -1.32
C ILE A 146 -6.06 -1.35 -2.22
N ARG A 147 -7.18 -0.78 -1.77
CA ARG A 147 -7.89 0.29 -2.46
C ARG A 147 -6.97 1.49 -2.73
N ASN A 148 -6.12 1.88 -1.78
CA ASN A 148 -5.30 3.10 -1.90
C ASN A 148 -3.91 2.87 -2.50
N LEU A 149 -3.54 1.62 -2.80
CA LEU A 149 -2.21 1.26 -3.31
C LEU A 149 -1.82 2.03 -4.60
N SER A 150 -2.78 2.24 -5.49
CA SER A 150 -2.57 3.02 -6.72
C SER A 150 -2.25 4.49 -6.47
N LYS A 151 -2.54 5.04 -5.28
CA LYS A 151 -2.26 6.46 -4.94
C LYS A 151 -0.79 6.73 -4.59
N VAL A 152 0.03 5.69 -4.45
CA VAL A 152 1.48 5.83 -4.22
C VAL A 152 2.13 6.62 -5.35
N PHE A 153 1.62 6.47 -6.58
CA PHE A 153 2.14 7.16 -7.74
C PHE A 153 0.99 7.66 -8.62
N TRP A 154 1.04 8.92 -9.02
CA TRP A 154 -0.04 9.55 -9.79
C TRP A 154 -0.35 8.81 -11.10
N ALA A 155 0.65 8.23 -11.76
CA ALA A 155 0.43 7.45 -12.99
C ALA A 155 -0.30 6.13 -12.72
N PHE A 156 -0.05 5.49 -11.56
CA PHE A 156 -0.81 4.29 -11.15
C PHE A 156 -2.24 4.63 -10.78
N LEU A 157 -2.48 5.81 -10.18
CA LEU A 157 -3.83 6.28 -9.91
C LEU A 157 -4.61 6.55 -11.21
N LEU A 158 -3.95 7.14 -12.22
CA LEU A 158 -4.55 7.36 -13.53
C LEU A 158 -4.89 6.02 -14.21
N LEU A 159 -3.95 5.07 -14.19
CA LEU A 159 -4.14 3.73 -14.73
C LEU A 159 -5.28 2.99 -14.02
N ASP A 160 -5.37 3.09 -12.70
CA ASP A 160 -6.44 2.52 -11.88
C ASP A 160 -7.85 3.05 -12.26
N VAL A 161 -7.97 4.35 -12.55
CA VAL A 161 -9.22 4.95 -13.03
C VAL A 161 -9.55 4.48 -14.46
N ILE A 162 -8.57 4.49 -15.36
CA ILE A 162 -8.74 4.02 -16.75
C ILE A 162 -9.19 2.56 -16.76
N LEU A 163 -8.51 1.71 -16.00
CA LEU A 163 -8.85 0.30 -15.86
C LEU A 163 -10.24 0.13 -15.27
N GLY A 164 -10.62 0.88 -14.23
CA GLY A 164 -11.96 0.78 -13.65
C GLY A 164 -13.09 1.19 -14.59
N LEU A 165 -12.84 2.13 -15.51
CA LEU A 165 -13.79 2.53 -16.56
C LEU A 165 -13.77 1.57 -17.76
N ALA A 166 -12.67 0.86 -17.98
CA ALA A 166 -12.51 -0.12 -19.04
C ALA A 166 -13.01 -1.52 -18.65
N THR A 167 -12.93 -1.88 -17.36
CA THR A 167 -13.44 -3.15 -16.83
C THR A 167 -14.95 -3.06 -16.58
N ALA A 168 -15.65 -4.20 -16.67
CA ALA A 168 -17.05 -4.23 -16.34
C ALA A 168 -17.27 -4.00 -14.85
N GLY A 169 -18.18 -3.07 -14.53
CA GLY A 169 -18.52 -2.68 -13.18
C GLY A 169 -19.31 -1.37 -13.18
N ASP A 170 -19.56 -0.83 -11.98
CA ASP A 170 -20.16 0.49 -11.86
C ASP A 170 -19.15 1.56 -12.36
N PRO A 171 -19.51 2.43 -13.33
CA PRO A 171 -18.63 3.49 -13.85
C PRO A 171 -18.21 4.53 -12.79
N ARG A 172 -18.72 4.42 -11.56
CA ARG A 172 -18.33 5.23 -10.39
C ARG A 172 -17.19 4.62 -9.58
N GLN A 173 -16.84 3.36 -9.81
CA GLN A 173 -15.74 2.67 -9.13
C GLN A 173 -14.49 2.64 -10.02
N ARG A 174 -13.32 2.93 -9.43
CA ARG A 174 -12.03 2.63 -10.08
C ARG A 174 -11.65 1.17 -9.84
N PHE A 175 -10.66 0.66 -10.55
CA PHE A 175 -10.27 -0.75 -10.50
C PHE A 175 -9.96 -1.24 -9.07
N MET A 176 -9.15 -0.49 -8.31
CA MET A 176 -8.81 -0.83 -6.92
C MET A 176 -10.01 -0.70 -5.97
N ASP A 177 -11.04 0.08 -6.32
CA ASP A 177 -12.29 0.10 -5.55
C ASP A 177 -13.08 -1.19 -5.77
N GLN A 178 -13.09 -1.72 -7.01
CA GLN A 178 -13.72 -2.99 -7.37
C GLN A 178 -12.99 -4.18 -6.69
N VAL A 179 -11.65 -4.20 -6.76
CA VAL A 179 -10.81 -5.25 -6.14
C VAL A 179 -10.97 -5.26 -4.62
N ALA A 180 -11.07 -4.09 -3.99
CA ALA A 180 -11.27 -3.99 -2.54
C ALA A 180 -12.74 -4.16 -2.11
N GLU A 181 -13.66 -4.38 -3.04
CA GLU A 181 -15.11 -4.47 -2.80
C GLU A 181 -15.66 -3.27 -2.00
N THR A 182 -15.24 -2.07 -2.39
CA THR A 182 -15.63 -0.82 -1.75
C THR A 182 -16.31 0.13 -2.73
N MET A 183 -17.15 1.01 -2.21
CA MET A 183 -17.77 2.07 -2.99
C MET A 183 -17.61 3.41 -2.29
N VAL A 184 -17.38 4.48 -3.08
CA VAL A 184 -17.50 5.85 -2.56
C VAL A 184 -18.92 6.34 -2.79
N ILE A 185 -19.58 6.74 -1.73
CA ILE A 185 -20.98 7.16 -1.72
C ILE A 185 -21.08 8.61 -1.22
N VAL A 186 -22.19 9.28 -1.54
CA VAL A 186 -22.46 10.63 -1.03
C VAL A 186 -23.19 10.49 0.31
N ARG A 187 -22.65 11.05 1.40
CA ARG A 187 -23.21 10.93 2.77
C ARG A 187 -24.64 11.44 2.88
N ARG A 188 -25.00 12.52 2.19
CA ARG A 188 -26.39 13.03 2.14
C ARG A 188 -27.38 12.04 1.49
N GLY A 189 -26.89 10.99 0.82
CA GLY A 189 -27.70 9.86 0.34
C GLY A 189 -28.23 8.94 1.45
N ARG A 190 -27.71 9.04 2.70
CA ARG A 190 -28.28 8.42 3.91
C ARG A 190 -29.41 9.26 4.53
N ARG A 191 -30.05 10.19 3.80
CA ARG A 191 -31.29 10.78 4.30
C ARG A 191 -32.38 9.72 4.16
N TRP A 192 -32.75 9.07 5.26
CA TRP A 192 -33.90 8.18 5.33
C TRP A 192 -35.07 8.88 4.63
N ARG A 193 -35.51 8.33 3.50
CA ARG A 193 -36.81 8.66 2.93
C ARG A 193 -37.74 7.59 3.48
N PRO A 194 -38.83 7.96 4.17
CA PRO A 194 -39.86 6.99 4.48
C PRO A 194 -40.26 6.29 3.18
N PRO A 195 -40.53 4.97 3.21
CA PRO A 195 -41.12 4.29 2.08
C PRO A 195 -42.31 5.11 1.57
N PRO A 196 -42.54 5.21 0.24
CA PRO A 196 -43.73 5.87 -0.28
C PRO A 196 -44.94 5.28 0.43
N ARG A 197 -45.90 6.14 0.82
CA ARG A 197 -47.03 5.79 1.69
C ARG A 197 -47.88 4.59 1.22
N ASN A 198 -47.65 4.13 -0.01
CA ASN A 198 -48.39 3.08 -0.69
C ASN A 198 -47.56 1.80 -0.92
N SER A 199 -46.32 1.71 -0.42
CA SER A 199 -45.59 0.43 -0.45
C SER A 199 -46.15 -0.50 0.64
N PRO A 200 -46.50 -1.75 0.32
CA PRO A 200 -46.96 -2.71 1.32
C PRO A 200 -45.90 -2.86 2.43
N PRO A 201 -46.31 -3.05 3.70
CA PRO A 201 -45.38 -3.27 4.80
C PRO A 201 -44.44 -4.43 4.46
N PRO A 202 -43.14 -4.36 4.84
CA PRO A 202 -42.26 -5.50 4.69
C PRO A 202 -42.85 -6.69 5.43
N GLU A 203 -43.01 -7.80 4.72
CA GLU A 203 -43.51 -9.06 5.24
C GLU A 203 -42.55 -9.53 6.35
N THR A 204 -42.94 -9.30 7.61
CA THR A 204 -42.18 -9.72 8.78
C THR A 204 -42.35 -11.23 8.93
N SER A 205 -41.44 -12.01 8.35
CA SER A 205 -41.26 -13.38 8.82
C SER A 205 -40.67 -13.29 10.23
N ASP A 206 -41.47 -13.64 11.25
CA ASP A 206 -41.16 -13.55 12.69
C ASP A 206 -40.00 -14.46 13.16
N THR A 207 -39.18 -14.96 12.25
CA THR A 207 -37.97 -15.70 12.58
C THR A 207 -36.76 -14.88 12.13
N PRO A 208 -35.98 -14.28 13.05
CA PRO A 208 -34.70 -13.70 12.65
C PRO A 208 -33.88 -14.80 11.95
N PRO A 209 -33.33 -14.54 10.75
CA PRO A 209 -32.56 -15.54 10.04
C PRO A 209 -31.40 -15.96 10.93
N ARG A 210 -31.36 -17.26 11.27
CA ARG A 210 -30.32 -17.86 12.10
C ARG A 210 -29.01 -17.71 11.33
N VAL A 211 -28.20 -16.71 11.68
CA VAL A 211 -26.88 -16.48 11.10
C VAL A 211 -26.04 -17.70 11.45
N ARG A 212 -25.84 -18.59 10.48
CA ARG A 212 -24.94 -19.73 10.62
C ARG A 212 -23.52 -19.15 10.65
N GLU A 213 -22.94 -19.02 11.84
CA GLU A 213 -21.54 -18.64 11.99
C GLU A 213 -20.68 -19.69 11.30
N THR A 214 -20.24 -19.39 10.08
CA THR A 214 -19.21 -20.19 9.41
C THR A 214 -17.92 -20.02 10.22
N PRO A 215 -17.21 -21.11 10.56
CA PRO A 215 -15.92 -21.00 11.23
C PRO A 215 -15.03 -20.06 10.41
N LYS A 216 -14.55 -18.98 11.04
CA LYS A 216 -13.58 -18.06 10.43
C LYS A 216 -12.35 -18.87 10.04
N GLU A 217 -12.30 -19.29 8.78
CA GLU A 217 -11.09 -19.85 8.19
C GLU A 217 -10.02 -18.75 8.26
N LYS A 218 -9.07 -18.91 9.18
CA LYS A 218 -7.89 -18.05 9.28
C LYS A 218 -7.08 -18.26 8.01
N ARG A 219 -7.44 -17.56 6.93
CA ARG A 219 -6.60 -17.40 5.75
C ARG A 219 -5.36 -16.64 6.18
N GLY A 220 -4.33 -17.40 6.54
CA GLY A 220 -3.03 -16.88 6.95
C GLY A 220 -2.40 -16.08 5.81
N ILE A 221 -1.83 -14.94 6.15
CA ILE A 221 -1.03 -14.13 5.24
C ILE A 221 0.16 -14.97 4.76
N SER A 222 0.30 -15.18 3.45
CA SER A 222 1.48 -15.83 2.89
C SER A 222 2.65 -14.86 2.86
N PHE A 223 3.29 -14.67 4.01
CA PHE A 223 4.44 -13.78 4.15
C PHE A 223 5.64 -14.21 3.28
N GLY A 224 5.76 -15.50 2.93
CA GLY A 224 6.77 -15.97 1.98
C GLY A 224 6.56 -15.38 0.58
N LEU A 225 5.30 -15.33 0.14
CA LEU A 225 4.93 -14.68 -1.12
C LEU A 225 5.17 -13.17 -1.06
N ALA A 226 4.93 -12.54 0.09
CA ALA A 226 5.22 -11.13 0.31
C ALA A 226 6.72 -10.83 0.23
N ASN A 227 7.58 -11.65 0.84
CA ASN A 227 9.04 -11.54 0.74
C ASN A 227 9.55 -11.70 -0.69
N PHE A 228 9.04 -12.70 -1.41
CA PHE A 228 9.42 -12.92 -2.80
C PHE A 228 8.98 -11.76 -3.71
N GLY A 229 7.77 -11.25 -3.52
CA GLY A 229 7.29 -10.07 -4.23
C GLY A 229 8.16 -8.84 -3.98
N ALA A 230 8.51 -8.56 -2.72
CA ALA A 230 9.38 -7.44 -2.37
C ALA A 230 10.80 -7.58 -2.96
N PHE A 231 11.36 -8.79 -2.96
CA PHE A 231 12.64 -9.09 -3.61
C PHE A 231 12.61 -8.75 -5.11
N LEU A 232 11.59 -9.22 -5.83
CA LEU A 232 11.46 -8.96 -7.26
C LEU A 232 11.30 -7.47 -7.56
N ILE A 233 10.48 -6.76 -6.77
CA ILE A 233 10.30 -5.31 -6.90
C ILE A 233 11.62 -4.59 -6.65
N ALA A 234 12.33 -4.92 -5.57
CA ALA A 234 13.63 -4.31 -5.25
C ALA A 234 14.64 -4.57 -6.36
N LEU A 235 14.73 -5.81 -6.86
CA LEU A 235 15.61 -6.17 -7.97
C LEU A 235 15.26 -5.41 -9.25
N SER A 236 13.98 -5.34 -9.62
CA SER A 236 13.52 -4.59 -10.79
C SER A 236 13.85 -3.10 -10.67
N VAL A 237 13.62 -2.49 -9.50
CA VAL A 237 13.97 -1.10 -9.25
C VAL A 237 15.48 -0.87 -9.43
N ILE A 238 16.31 -1.77 -8.89
CA ILE A 238 17.76 -1.68 -9.03
C ILE A 238 18.20 -1.82 -10.49
N LEU A 239 17.66 -2.78 -11.24
CA LEU A 239 17.98 -2.93 -12.66
C LEU A 239 17.52 -1.75 -13.52
N LEU A 240 16.42 -1.09 -13.14
CA LEU A 240 15.96 0.14 -13.79
C LEU A 240 16.87 1.34 -13.48
N LEU A 241 17.38 1.44 -12.25
CA LEU A 241 18.27 2.53 -11.83
C LEU A 241 19.69 2.35 -12.36
N TYR A 242 20.13 1.11 -12.56
CA TYR A 242 21.46 0.75 -13.04
C TYR A 242 21.35 -0.20 -14.23
N PRO A 243 20.97 0.30 -15.42
CA PRO A 243 20.76 -0.55 -16.58
C PRO A 243 22.04 -1.23 -17.08
N SER A 244 23.23 -0.69 -16.75
CA SER A 244 24.53 -1.30 -17.03
C SER A 244 24.93 -2.40 -16.03
N LEU A 245 24.20 -2.55 -14.92
CA LEU A 245 24.55 -3.51 -13.85
C LEU A 245 24.73 -4.94 -14.37
N PRO A 246 23.84 -5.51 -15.23
CA PRO A 246 24.02 -6.87 -15.72
C PRO A 246 25.32 -7.06 -16.49
N SER A 247 25.66 -6.13 -17.38
CA SER A 247 26.90 -6.17 -18.16
C SER A 247 28.13 -6.04 -17.25
N GLU A 248 28.10 -5.13 -16.28
CA GLU A 248 29.22 -4.92 -15.36
C GLU A 248 29.49 -6.14 -14.47
N VAL A 249 28.43 -6.82 -14.03
CA VAL A 249 28.54 -8.07 -13.27
C VAL A 249 29.15 -9.18 -14.12
N VAL A 250 28.71 -9.32 -15.38
CA VAL A 250 29.30 -10.29 -16.32
C VAL A 250 30.78 -9.99 -16.57
N ASP A 251 31.13 -8.73 -16.78
CA ASP A 251 32.52 -8.30 -16.99
C ASP A 251 33.38 -8.55 -15.75
N TYR A 252 32.84 -8.33 -14.55
CA TYR A 252 33.51 -8.65 -13.30
C TYR A 252 33.79 -10.15 -13.18
N LEU A 253 32.81 -11.00 -13.49
CA LEU A 253 32.96 -12.46 -13.44
C LEU A 253 33.97 -12.98 -14.48
N ARG A 254 33.97 -12.44 -15.71
CA ARG A 254 34.95 -12.80 -16.75
C ARG A 254 36.39 -12.48 -16.36
N ARG A 255 36.61 -11.44 -15.54
CA ARG A 255 37.96 -11.12 -15.04
C ARG A 255 38.53 -12.19 -14.11
N TRP A 256 37.68 -12.97 -13.45
CA TRP A 256 38.13 -14.06 -12.56
C TRP A 256 38.81 -15.18 -13.35
N GLU A 257 38.35 -15.41 -14.58
CA GLU A 257 38.94 -16.39 -15.50
C GLU A 257 40.32 -15.94 -16.00
N ALA A 258 40.52 -14.63 -16.19
CA ALA A 258 41.76 -14.06 -16.70
C ALA A 258 42.84 -13.82 -15.62
N TRP A 259 42.47 -13.57 -14.37
CA TRP A 259 43.41 -13.10 -13.31
C TRP A 259 43.36 -13.91 -12.00
N GLY A 260 42.60 -15.01 -11.94
CA GLY A 260 42.36 -15.76 -10.70
C GLY A 260 41.33 -15.08 -9.79
N PRO A 261 40.90 -15.71 -8.67
CA PRO A 261 39.79 -15.24 -7.85
C PRO A 261 40.12 -13.89 -7.20
N PRO A 262 39.45 -12.76 -7.55
CA PRO A 262 39.91 -11.45 -7.14
C PRO A 262 38.89 -10.66 -6.28
N ILE A 263 39.46 -9.99 -5.28
CA ILE A 263 39.31 -8.56 -4.93
C ILE A 263 37.90 -7.95 -5.04
N MET A 264 37.54 -7.17 -4.02
CA MET A 264 36.25 -6.50 -3.85
C MET A 264 35.68 -5.92 -5.16
N PRO A 265 34.36 -6.12 -5.44
CA PRO A 265 33.72 -5.57 -6.64
C PRO A 265 33.90 -4.06 -6.77
N SER A 266 33.84 -3.55 -8.00
CA SER A 266 33.91 -2.11 -8.26
C SER A 266 32.78 -1.35 -7.55
N ALA A 267 32.99 -0.06 -7.28
CA ALA A 267 31.98 0.82 -6.70
C ALA A 267 30.66 0.83 -7.49
N SER A 268 30.73 0.63 -8.80
CA SER A 268 29.57 0.54 -9.70
C SER A 268 28.68 -0.68 -9.46
N ILE A 269 29.22 -1.77 -8.91
CA ILE A 269 28.46 -2.96 -8.45
C ILE A 269 28.06 -2.82 -6.98
N LEU A 270 28.97 -2.29 -6.15
CA LEU A 270 28.75 -2.16 -4.70
C LEU A 270 27.67 -1.14 -4.35
N TRP A 271 27.54 -0.06 -5.12
CA TRP A 271 26.56 0.99 -4.85
C TRP A 271 25.11 0.52 -5.09
N PRO A 272 24.78 -0.17 -6.20
CA PRO A 272 23.50 -0.84 -6.38
C PRO A 272 23.23 -1.92 -5.32
N LEU A 273 24.25 -2.71 -4.96
CA LEU A 273 24.13 -3.74 -3.93
C LEU A 273 23.76 -3.13 -2.56
N PHE A 274 24.40 -2.03 -2.19
CA PHE A 274 24.03 -1.26 -1.00
C PHE A 274 22.56 -0.83 -1.01
N GLN A 275 22.07 -0.27 -2.12
CA GLN A 275 20.69 0.19 -2.23
C GLN A 275 19.70 -0.98 -2.16
N PHE A 276 20.03 -2.10 -2.80
CA PHE A 276 19.25 -3.33 -2.72
C PHE A 276 19.12 -3.81 -1.27
N LEU A 277 20.24 -3.85 -0.53
CA LEU A 277 20.26 -4.26 0.89
C LEU A 277 19.45 -3.33 1.78
N LEU A 278 19.48 -2.01 1.53
CA LEU A 278 18.61 -1.07 2.23
C LEU A 278 17.14 -1.31 1.95
N LEU A 279 16.75 -1.53 0.70
CA LEU A 279 15.36 -1.79 0.33
C LEU A 279 14.84 -3.06 1.01
N MET A 280 15.61 -4.14 0.97
CA MET A 280 15.24 -5.40 1.63
C MET A 280 15.26 -5.27 3.16
N GLY A 281 16.21 -4.54 3.72
CA GLY A 281 16.28 -4.32 5.16
C GLY A 281 15.08 -3.53 5.70
N LEU A 282 14.69 -2.46 5.00
CA LEU A 282 13.48 -1.68 5.33
C LEU A 282 12.20 -2.50 5.16
N TRP A 283 12.14 -3.36 4.13
CA TRP A 283 11.03 -4.29 3.93
C TRP A 283 10.87 -5.26 5.11
N HIS A 284 11.96 -5.83 5.61
CA HIS A 284 11.92 -6.71 6.77
C HIS A 284 11.50 -5.98 8.05
N LEU A 285 11.95 -4.74 8.27
CA LEU A 285 11.44 -3.94 9.41
C LEU A 285 9.94 -3.63 9.30
N LEU A 286 9.44 -3.43 8.08
CA LEU A 286 8.01 -3.26 7.83
C LEU A 286 7.24 -4.55 8.14
N LEU A 287 7.72 -5.70 7.67
CA LEU A 287 7.11 -7.00 8.00
C LEU A 287 7.18 -7.32 9.48
N ALA A 288 8.23 -6.89 10.17
CA ALA A 288 8.30 -7.02 11.61
C ALA A 288 7.18 -6.25 12.31
N GLY A 289 6.97 -4.98 11.93
CA GLY A 289 5.88 -4.15 12.46
C GLY A 289 4.52 -4.79 12.19
N VAL A 290 4.27 -5.24 10.96
CA VAL A 290 3.04 -5.95 10.58
C VAL A 290 2.87 -7.25 11.38
N SER A 291 3.93 -8.06 11.51
CA SER A 291 3.90 -9.32 12.24
C SER A 291 3.59 -9.10 13.72
N VAL A 292 4.21 -8.10 14.37
CA VAL A 292 3.93 -7.74 15.76
C VAL A 292 2.50 -7.23 15.93
N ALA A 293 2.03 -6.36 15.03
CA ALA A 293 0.67 -5.80 15.07
C ALA A 293 -0.41 -6.87 14.91
N LEU A 294 -0.11 -7.94 14.16
CA LEU A 294 -0.99 -9.09 13.96
C LEU A 294 -0.83 -10.19 15.02
N GLY A 295 -0.01 -9.97 16.06
CA GLY A 295 0.20 -10.91 17.16
C GLY A 295 1.26 -11.99 16.91
N TYR A 296 1.94 -11.99 15.76
CA TYR A 296 3.04 -12.90 15.42
C TYR A 296 4.38 -12.43 16.00
N ARG A 297 4.49 -12.32 17.33
CA ARG A 297 5.67 -11.77 18.04
C ARG A 297 6.99 -12.46 17.69
N GLY A 298 7.01 -13.80 17.60
CA GLY A 298 8.24 -14.56 17.32
C GLY A 298 8.84 -14.26 15.93
N ARG A 299 7.95 -14.15 14.93
CA ARG A 299 8.31 -13.77 13.56
C ARG A 299 8.73 -12.30 13.48
N GLY A 300 7.99 -11.42 14.15
CA GLY A 300 8.30 -10.00 14.21
C GLY A 300 9.75 -9.75 14.66
N VAL A 301 10.20 -10.43 15.72
CA VAL A 301 11.60 -10.34 16.17
C VAL A 301 12.60 -10.85 15.12
N SER A 302 12.28 -11.94 14.41
CA SER A 302 13.14 -12.45 13.34
C SER A 302 13.26 -11.46 12.18
N ASP A 303 12.16 -10.81 11.81
CA ASP A 303 12.13 -9.82 10.74
C ASP A 303 12.85 -8.52 11.17
N ILE A 304 12.83 -8.15 12.46
CA ILE A 304 13.66 -7.04 13.00
C ILE A 304 15.15 -7.37 12.83
N ALA A 305 15.54 -8.60 13.18
CA ALA A 305 16.93 -9.03 13.11
C ALA A 305 17.45 -9.03 11.66
N TRP A 306 16.68 -9.60 10.72
CA TRP A 306 17.02 -9.57 9.29
C TRP A 306 17.05 -8.15 8.73
N GLY A 307 16.07 -7.32 9.08
CA GLY A 307 16.01 -5.93 8.64
C GLY A 307 17.20 -5.10 9.11
N GLY A 308 17.53 -5.20 10.40
CA GLY A 308 18.69 -4.53 11.00
C GLY A 308 20.02 -5.02 10.43
N PHE A 309 20.16 -6.33 10.18
CA PHE A 309 21.34 -6.90 9.55
C PHE A 309 21.58 -6.31 8.16
N LEU A 310 20.58 -6.39 7.28
CA LEU A 310 20.71 -5.91 5.90
C LEU A 310 21.02 -4.42 5.82
N ILE A 311 20.38 -3.60 6.68
CA ILE A 311 20.68 -2.17 6.77
C ILE A 311 22.12 -1.94 7.23
N THR A 312 22.56 -2.65 8.26
CA THR A 312 23.93 -2.51 8.80
C THR A 312 24.96 -2.88 7.74
N VAL A 313 24.80 -4.02 7.06
CA VAL A 313 25.69 -4.45 5.97
C VAL A 313 25.68 -3.45 4.82
N GLY A 314 24.50 -2.93 4.44
CA GLY A 314 24.39 -1.87 3.46
C GLY A 314 25.17 -0.60 3.85
N LEU A 315 24.99 -0.12 5.07
CA LEU A 315 25.69 1.09 5.55
C LEU A 315 27.21 0.89 5.63
N LEU A 316 27.67 -0.30 5.98
CA LEU A 316 29.09 -0.66 5.96
C LEU A 316 29.64 -0.69 4.53
N LEU A 317 28.90 -1.28 3.58
CA LEU A 317 29.27 -1.26 2.16
C LEU A 317 29.37 0.18 1.64
N ARG A 318 28.43 1.05 2.01
CA ARG A 318 28.47 2.47 1.67
C ARG A 318 29.70 3.15 2.28
N GLY A 319 30.00 2.91 3.54
CA GLY A 319 31.18 3.46 4.21
C GLY A 319 32.48 2.99 3.57
N PHE A 320 32.55 1.73 3.15
CA PHE A 320 33.68 1.16 2.40
C PHE A 320 33.85 1.84 1.04
N VAL A 321 32.79 1.97 0.24
CA VAL A 321 32.83 2.63 -1.08
C VAL A 321 33.28 4.09 -0.96
N LEU A 322 32.91 4.78 0.12
CA LEU A 322 33.30 6.17 0.37
C LEU A 322 34.70 6.31 0.98
N GLY A 323 35.42 5.21 1.22
CA GLY A 323 36.78 5.22 1.77
C GLY A 323 36.85 5.46 3.29
N PHE A 324 35.72 5.46 3.99
CA PHE A 324 35.69 5.64 5.45
C PHE A 324 35.98 4.36 6.24
N ILE A 325 35.88 3.18 5.60
CA ILE A 325 36.00 1.87 6.24
C ILE A 325 37.01 1.03 5.45
N THR A 326 37.96 0.40 6.14
CA THR A 326 38.91 -0.53 5.51
C THR A 326 38.29 -1.91 5.29
N SER A 327 38.85 -2.71 4.37
CA SER A 327 38.39 -4.09 4.13
C SER A 327 38.45 -4.96 5.40
N ALA A 328 39.46 -4.76 6.25
CA ALA A 328 39.59 -5.45 7.53
C ALA A 328 38.47 -5.09 8.52
N MET A 329 38.10 -3.80 8.62
CA MET A 329 36.99 -3.36 9.47
C MET A 329 35.64 -3.88 8.97
N PHE A 330 35.43 -3.89 7.66
CA PHE A 330 34.22 -4.45 7.04
C PHE A 330 34.02 -5.93 7.40
N LEU A 331 35.09 -6.74 7.29
CA LEU A 331 35.05 -8.17 7.62
C LEU A 331 34.86 -8.41 9.11
N LEU A 332 35.51 -7.65 10.00
CA LEU A 332 35.34 -7.77 11.44
C LEU A 332 33.90 -7.51 11.88
N VAL A 333 33.24 -6.49 11.31
CA VAL A 333 31.85 -6.19 11.66
C VAL A 333 30.90 -7.28 11.15
N LEU A 334 31.13 -7.84 9.95
CA LEU A 334 30.36 -8.99 9.46
C LEU A 334 30.52 -10.23 10.35
N ILE A 335 31.74 -10.53 10.79
CA ILE A 335 32.02 -11.65 11.70
C ILE A 335 31.34 -11.41 13.05
N ALA A 336 31.44 -10.21 13.62
CA ALA A 336 30.80 -9.87 14.89
C ALA A 336 29.27 -9.98 14.82
N PHE A 337 28.67 -9.53 13.71
CA PHE A 337 27.23 -9.63 13.50
C PHE A 337 26.78 -11.08 13.27
N GLY A 338 27.57 -11.87 12.52
CA GLY A 338 27.34 -13.31 12.34
C GLY A 338 27.39 -14.08 13.67
N ALA A 339 28.39 -13.78 14.52
CA ALA A 339 28.51 -14.35 15.85
C ALA A 339 27.33 -13.95 16.77
N MET A 340 26.85 -12.72 16.66
CA MET A 340 25.67 -12.24 17.40
C MET A 340 24.39 -12.98 16.99
N ILE A 341 24.16 -13.19 15.69
CA ILE A 341 22.99 -13.94 15.18
C ILE A 341 23.04 -15.40 15.64
N LEU A 342 24.21 -16.05 15.55
CA LEU A 342 24.41 -17.41 16.04
C LEU A 342 24.14 -17.49 17.55
N GLY A 343 24.68 -16.55 18.34
CA GLY A 343 24.42 -16.46 19.78
C GLY A 343 22.93 -16.32 20.13
N LEU A 344 22.20 -15.45 19.42
CA LEU A 344 20.76 -15.25 19.64
C LEU A 344 19.92 -16.48 19.24
N SER A 345 20.33 -17.20 18.20
CA SER A 345 19.66 -18.43 17.76
C SER A 345 19.88 -19.60 18.74
N SER A 346 21.10 -19.75 19.25
CA SER A 346 21.47 -20.73 20.28
C SER A 346 20.80 -20.45 21.62
N PHE A 347 20.66 -19.17 22.00
CA PHE A 347 20.00 -18.78 23.25
C PHE A 347 18.52 -19.16 23.26
N ARG A 348 17.81 -18.96 22.15
CA ARG A 348 16.40 -19.40 21.99
C ARG A 348 16.26 -20.92 22.08
N TYR A 349 17.20 -21.67 21.49
CA TYR A 349 17.21 -23.13 21.56
C TYR A 349 17.38 -23.64 23.00
N PHE A 350 18.32 -23.05 23.76
CA PHE A 350 18.55 -23.41 25.16
C PHE A 350 17.40 -23.05 26.11
N THR A 351 16.74 -21.90 25.90
CA THR A 351 15.57 -21.52 26.72
C THR A 351 14.34 -22.38 26.45
N SER A 352 14.24 -22.98 25.26
CA SER A 352 13.15 -23.91 24.91
C SER A 352 13.28 -25.27 25.60
N ILE A 353 14.50 -25.71 25.92
CA ILE A 353 14.78 -27.01 26.54
C ILE A 353 14.61 -26.97 28.06
N ARG A 354 14.76 -25.80 28.70
CA ARG A 354 14.55 -25.63 30.15
C ARG A 354 13.08 -25.42 30.56
N GLY A 355 12.18 -25.26 29.59
CA GLY A 355 10.75 -25.03 29.82
C GLY A 355 9.85 -26.26 29.63
N SER A 356 10.43 -27.41 29.30
CA SER A 356 9.82 -28.74 29.28
C SER A 356 10.39 -29.58 30.41
#